data_AF-A0A7V4WKM9-F1
#
_entry.id   AF-A0A7V4WKM9-F1
#
_cell.length_a   1.000
_cell.length_b   1.000
_cell.length_c   1.000
_cell.angle_alpha   90.00
_cell.angle_beta   90.00
_cell.angle_gamma   90.00
#
_symmetry.space_group_name_H-M   'P 1'
#
loop_
_entity.id
_entity.type
_entity.pdbx_description
1 polymer ?
#
loop_
_entity_poly.entity_id
_entity_poly.type
_entity_poly.pdbx_seq_one_letter_code
_entity_poly.pdbx_strand_id
1 'polypeptide(L)'
;MQVRVGDRVRIDPFPEEAEVFEIRQGNTSVTLGVIFHPSQKAERFVFTPEEFAHRVRRLPSLWEAFPEKALRLREPCLLFIDALRMRLAYAFDPHYAVSVTQVDLLPHQVDAVYRHILPLPRIRFLLADDPGL
;
A
#
# COMPACT_ATOMS: atom_id res chain seq x y z
N MET A 1 12.87 -2.83 29.50
CA MET A 1 11.68 -3.30 28.73
C MET A 1 11.93 -4.76 28.34
N GLN A 2 11.04 -5.68 28.70
CA GLN A 2 11.21 -7.11 28.39
C GLN A 2 10.85 -7.37 26.92
N VAL A 3 11.85 -7.77 26.14
CA VAL A 3 11.67 -8.31 24.78
C VAL A 3 11.00 -9.68 24.89
N ARG A 4 10.00 -9.94 24.03
CA ARG A 4 9.24 -11.19 23.97
C ARG A 4 9.42 -11.87 22.61
N VAL A 5 9.07 -13.15 22.54
CA VAL A 5 8.96 -13.86 21.26
C VAL A 5 7.91 -13.15 20.39
N GLY A 6 8.23 -12.93 19.11
CA GLY A 6 7.43 -12.17 18.15
C GLY A 6 7.72 -10.66 18.15
N ASP A 7 8.53 -10.14 19.07
CA ASP A 7 8.96 -8.75 19.00
C ASP A 7 9.95 -8.54 17.85
N ARG A 8 9.84 -7.38 17.19
CA ARG A 8 10.88 -6.91 16.29
C ARG A 8 11.96 -6.19 17.08
N VAL A 9 13.20 -6.47 16.76
CA VAL A 9 14.38 -5.89 17.41
C VAL A 9 15.39 -5.43 16.38
N ARG A 10 16.21 -4.48 16.77
CA ARG A 10 17.46 -4.13 16.08
C ARG A 10 18.62 -4.47 17.01
N ILE A 11 19.61 -5.17 16.47
CA ILE A 11 20.78 -5.66 17.22
C ILE A 11 22.02 -4.99 16.65
N ASP A 12 22.69 -4.13 17.41
CA ASP A 12 23.95 -3.52 16.98
C ASP A 12 25.08 -4.58 16.87
N PRO A 13 25.93 -4.59 15.83
CA PRO A 13 26.07 -3.63 14.72
C PRO A 13 25.29 -4.00 13.44
N PHE A 14 24.34 -4.94 13.52
CA PHE A 14 23.58 -5.36 12.35
C PHE A 14 22.57 -4.27 11.94
N PRO A 15 22.60 -3.82 10.67
CA PRO A 15 21.67 -2.81 10.19
C PRO A 15 20.26 -3.37 9.96
N GLU A 16 20.15 -4.69 9.80
CA GLU A 16 18.89 -5.40 9.56
C GLU A 16 18.00 -5.43 10.81
N GLU A 17 16.68 -5.42 10.58
CA GLU A 17 15.70 -5.68 11.62
C GLU A 17 15.54 -7.19 11.78
N ALA A 18 15.28 -7.65 13.00
CA ALA A 18 15.13 -9.07 13.27
C ALA A 18 13.87 -9.35 14.10
N GLU A 19 13.22 -10.47 13.83
CA GLU A 19 12.09 -10.97 14.64
C GLU A 19 12.60 -12.02 15.63
N VAL A 20 12.22 -11.88 16.89
CA VAL A 20 12.63 -12.80 17.95
C VAL A 20 11.79 -14.08 17.88
N PHE A 21 12.40 -15.21 17.55
CA PHE A 21 11.71 -16.51 17.57
C PHE A 21 11.93 -17.28 18.88
N GLU A 22 13.00 -16.97 19.61
CA GLU A 22 13.36 -17.67 20.84
C GLU A 22 14.05 -16.71 21.82
N ILE A 23 13.68 -16.79 23.10
CA ILE A 23 14.40 -16.09 24.17
C ILE A 23 14.51 -17.01 25.39
N ARG A 24 15.74 -17.19 25.90
CA ARG A 24 16.01 -17.93 27.13
C ARG A 24 16.85 -17.05 28.06
N GLN A 25 16.36 -16.85 29.28
CA GLN A 25 17.07 -16.10 30.32
C GLN A 25 17.64 -17.10 31.32
N GLY A 26 18.96 -17.14 31.44
CA GLY A 26 19.67 -17.79 32.53
C GLY A 26 20.09 -16.78 33.60
N ASN A 27 20.73 -17.26 34.67
CA ASN A 27 21.17 -16.41 35.79
C ASN A 27 22.26 -15.40 35.37
N THR A 28 23.07 -15.74 34.37
CA THR A 28 24.25 -14.97 33.95
C THR A 28 24.26 -14.61 32.47
N SER A 29 23.37 -15.18 31.66
CA SER A 29 23.31 -14.95 30.22
C SER A 29 21.89 -14.96 29.67
N VAL A 30 21.69 -14.22 28.59
CA VAL A 30 20.44 -14.17 27.82
C VAL A 30 20.74 -14.72 26.43
N THR A 31 20.10 -15.83 26.06
CA THR A 31 20.15 -16.35 24.69
C THR A 31 18.96 -15.79 23.91
N LEU A 32 19.25 -15.15 22.78
CA LEU A 32 18.27 -14.55 21.88
C LEU A 32 18.40 -15.19 20.49
N GLY A 33 17.36 -15.89 20.06
CA GLY A 33 17.21 -16.38 18.69
C GLY A 33 16.39 -15.39 17.87
N VAL A 34 16.96 -14.92 16.76
CA VAL A 34 16.30 -13.99 15.85
C VAL A 34 16.36 -14.44 14.40
N ILE A 35 15.39 -13.99 13.61
CA ILE A 35 15.36 -14.12 12.14
C ILE A 35 15.47 -12.72 11.55
N PHE A 36 16.52 -12.46 10.78
CA PHE A 36 16.74 -11.15 10.16
C PHE A 36 15.86 -10.94 8.92
N HIS A 37 15.47 -9.70 8.67
CA HIS A 37 14.77 -9.24 7.48
C HIS A 37 15.57 -8.12 6.79
N PRO A 38 15.74 -8.19 5.44
CA PRO A 38 15.11 -9.13 4.52
C PRO A 38 15.86 -10.45 4.31
N SER A 39 17.06 -10.64 4.88
CA SER A 39 17.93 -11.78 4.55
C SER A 39 17.40 -13.17 4.93
N GLN A 40 16.40 -13.24 5.81
CA GLN A 40 15.82 -14.49 6.34
C GLN A 40 16.83 -15.38 7.07
N LYS A 41 17.97 -14.82 7.49
CA LYS A 41 18.97 -15.56 8.25
C LYS A 41 18.53 -15.72 9.70
N ALA A 42 18.49 -16.95 10.18
CA ALA A 42 18.23 -17.26 11.58
C ALA A 42 19.55 -17.38 12.34
N GLU A 43 19.75 -16.53 13.34
CA GLU A 43 20.96 -16.53 14.18
C GLU A 43 20.59 -16.56 15.67
N ARG A 44 21.47 -17.17 16.47
CA ARG A 44 21.35 -17.19 17.93
C ARG A 44 22.51 -16.42 18.52
N PHE A 45 22.19 -15.46 19.37
CA PHE A 45 23.15 -14.67 20.12
C PHE A 45 23.07 -15.01 21.59
N VAL A 46 24.20 -14.98 22.26
CA VAL A 46 24.30 -15.09 23.71
C VAL A 46 24.89 -13.79 24.22
N PHE A 47 24.17 -13.13 25.11
CA PHE A 47 24.56 -11.84 25.69
C PHE A 47 24.67 -11.95 27.21
N THR A 48 25.50 -11.11 27.81
CA THR A 48 25.31 -10.77 29.24
C THR A 48 24.08 -9.87 29.40
N PRO A 49 23.47 -9.78 30.60
CA PRO A 49 22.33 -8.89 30.83
C PRO A 49 22.61 -7.42 30.49
N GLU A 50 23.84 -6.96 30.73
CA GLU A 50 24.28 -5.59 30.42
C GLU A 50 24.41 -5.36 28.90
N GLU A 51 25.04 -6.31 28.19
CA GLU A 51 25.18 -6.26 26.73
C GLU A 51 23.82 -6.31 26.03
N PHE A 52 22.89 -7.12 26.54
CA PHE A 52 21.54 -7.23 26.01
C PHE A 52 20.82 -5.87 26.06
N ALA A 53 20.91 -5.18 27.20
CA ALA A 53 20.30 -3.87 27.39
C ALA A 53 20.92 -2.79 26.47
N HIS A 54 22.20 -2.91 26.14
CA HIS A 54 22.89 -1.93 25.29
C HIS A 54 22.69 -2.17 23.79
N ARG A 55 22.78 -3.44 23.35
CA ARG A 55 22.82 -3.80 21.93
C ARG A 55 21.45 -4.11 21.33
N VAL A 56 20.50 -4.59 22.13
CA VAL A 56 19.19 -5.04 21.64
C VAL A 56 18.14 -3.97 21.89
N ARG A 57 17.63 -3.36 20.82
CA ARG A 57 16.54 -2.37 20.90
C ARG A 57 15.28 -2.95 20.31
N ARG A 58 14.20 -3.00 21.10
CA ARG A 58 12.87 -3.35 20.61
C ARG A 58 12.38 -2.25 19.68
N LEU A 59 11.93 -2.64 18.49
CA LEU A 59 11.22 -1.78 17.57
C LEU A 59 9.71 -1.87 17.87
N PRO A 60 8.95 -0.76 17.71
CA PRO A 60 7.52 -0.80 17.89
C PRO A 60 6.89 -1.79 16.91
N SER A 61 5.92 -2.56 17.38
CA SER A 61 5.14 -3.42 16.49
C SER A 61 4.40 -2.58 15.43
N LEU A 62 3.96 -3.22 14.35
CA LEU A 62 3.13 -2.55 13.34
C LEU A 62 1.95 -1.82 14.00
N TRP A 63 1.27 -2.46 14.94
CA TRP A 63 0.11 -1.92 15.64
C TRP A 63 0.45 -0.81 16.65
N GLU A 64 1.64 -0.83 17.24
CA GLU A 64 2.11 0.23 18.14
C GLU A 64 2.56 1.47 17.37
N ALA A 65 3.20 1.28 16.22
CA ALA A 65 3.58 2.37 15.32
C ALA A 65 2.39 2.89 14.50
N PHE A 66 1.30 2.11 14.40
CA PHE A 66 0.17 2.44 13.53
C PHE A 66 -0.51 3.75 13.93
N PRO A 67 -0.92 4.02 15.19
CA PRO A 67 -1.61 5.27 15.52
C PRO A 67 -0.82 6.53 15.14
N GLU A 68 0.49 6.55 15.39
CA GLU A 68 1.36 7.69 15.06
C GLU A 68 1.55 7.87 13.55
N LYS A 69 1.68 6.76 12.80
CA LYS A 69 1.90 6.80 11.35
C LYS A 69 0.61 6.91 10.56
N ALA A 70 -0.47 6.29 11.01
CA ALA A 70 -1.75 6.20 10.31
C ALA A 70 -2.42 7.56 10.16
N LEU A 71 -2.33 8.43 11.17
CA LEU A 71 -2.82 9.80 11.04
C LEU A 71 -2.05 10.57 9.95
N ARG A 72 -0.74 10.37 9.85
CA ARG A 72 0.09 10.98 8.79
C ARG A 72 -0.18 10.40 7.40
N LEU A 73 -0.54 9.11 7.34
CA LEU A 73 -0.79 8.41 6.08
C LEU A 73 -2.24 8.54 5.60
N ARG A 74 -3.18 8.98 6.45
CA ARG A 74 -4.61 9.06 6.14
C ARG A 74 -4.87 9.88 4.88
N GLU A 75 -4.40 11.13 4.84
CA GLU A 75 -4.63 12.02 3.70
C GLU A 75 -4.01 11.49 2.40
N PRO A 76 -2.71 11.11 2.36
CA PRO A 76 -2.14 10.47 1.18
C PRO A 76 -2.88 9.22 0.71
N CYS A 77 -3.33 8.36 1.64
CA CYS A 77 -4.10 7.16 1.31
C CYS A 77 -5.45 7.50 0.68
N LEU A 78 -6.19 8.46 1.24
CA LEU A 78 -7.47 8.89 0.68
C LEU A 78 -7.29 9.47 -0.73
N LEU A 79 -6.30 10.35 -0.92
CA LEU A 79 -5.99 10.92 -2.22
C LEU A 79 -5.58 9.85 -3.25
N PHE A 80 -4.80 8.85 -2.84
CA PHE A 80 -4.43 7.74 -3.71
C PHE A 80 -5.66 6.93 -4.13
N ILE A 81 -6.55 6.61 -3.19
CA ILE A 81 -7.80 5.89 -3.47
C ILE A 81 -8.69 6.70 -4.41
N ASP A 82 -8.85 8.00 -4.18
CA ASP A 82 -9.66 8.86 -5.05
C ASP A 82 -9.06 9.01 -6.44
N ALA A 83 -7.73 9.15 -6.55
CA ALA A 83 -7.04 9.18 -7.84
C ALA A 83 -7.25 7.86 -8.60
N LEU A 84 -7.17 6.72 -7.92
CA LEU A 84 -7.48 5.42 -8.52
C LEU A 84 -8.94 5.33 -8.97
N ARG A 85 -9.88 5.80 -8.14
CA ARG A 85 -11.31 5.81 -8.46
C ARG A 85 -11.58 6.63 -9.73
N MET A 86 -11.01 7.83 -9.83
CA MET A 86 -11.14 8.67 -11.03
C MET A 86 -10.49 8.01 -12.25
N ARG A 87 -9.27 7.47 -12.08
CA ARG A 87 -8.55 6.81 -13.18
C ARG A 87 -9.29 5.59 -13.71
N LEU A 88 -10.02 4.87 -12.87
CA LEU A 88 -10.74 3.64 -13.23
C LEU A 88 -12.23 3.85 -13.51
N ALA A 89 -12.73 5.08 -13.45
CA ALA A 89 -14.16 5.38 -13.64
C ALA A 89 -14.68 4.90 -15.00
N TYR A 90 -13.86 4.95 -16.06
CA TYR A 90 -14.20 4.46 -17.39
C TYR A 90 -14.60 2.97 -17.44
N ALA A 91 -14.17 2.16 -16.46
CA ALA A 91 -14.50 0.74 -16.42
C ALA A 91 -15.95 0.50 -15.96
N PHE A 92 -16.58 1.49 -15.33
CA PHE A 92 -17.91 1.38 -14.74
C PHE A 92 -18.93 2.32 -15.39
N ASP A 93 -18.48 3.39 -16.04
CA ASP A 93 -19.32 4.33 -16.79
C ASP A 93 -19.08 4.17 -18.30
N PRO A 94 -20.02 3.53 -19.04
CA PRO A 94 -19.93 3.40 -20.49
C PRO A 94 -19.89 4.74 -21.23
N HIS A 95 -20.35 5.82 -20.61
CA HIS A 95 -20.36 7.17 -21.16
C HIS A 95 -19.35 8.09 -20.45
N TYR A 96 -18.29 7.55 -19.86
CA TYR A 96 -17.32 8.34 -19.10
C TYR A 96 -16.72 9.52 -19.88
N ALA A 97 -16.48 9.36 -21.18
CA ALA A 97 -15.97 10.46 -22.00
C ALA A 97 -17.00 11.61 -22.18
N VAL A 98 -18.30 11.34 -22.07
CA VAL A 98 -19.36 12.36 -22.06
C VAL A 98 -19.37 13.12 -20.73
N SER A 99 -19.18 12.43 -19.61
CA SER A 99 -19.26 13.07 -18.29
C SER A 99 -18.08 13.99 -17.96
N VAL A 100 -16.95 13.87 -18.68
CA VAL A 100 -15.76 14.71 -18.50
C VAL A 100 -15.48 15.67 -19.67
N THR A 101 -16.33 15.69 -20.70
CA THR A 101 -16.15 16.57 -21.86
C THR A 101 -16.53 18.01 -21.53
N GLN A 102 -15.91 18.96 -22.22
CA GLN A 102 -16.29 20.40 -22.18
C GLN A 102 -17.31 20.77 -23.26
N VAL A 103 -17.89 19.77 -23.93
CA VAL A 103 -18.85 19.96 -25.03
C VAL A 103 -20.26 19.72 -24.51
N ASP A 104 -21.15 20.67 -24.76
CA ASP A 104 -22.58 20.49 -24.49
C ASP A 104 -23.19 19.58 -25.58
N LEU A 105 -23.32 18.30 -25.26
CA LEU A 105 -23.82 17.29 -26.19
C LEU A 105 -25.35 17.17 -26.09
N LEU A 106 -26.02 17.21 -27.24
CA LEU A 106 -27.46 16.94 -27.30
C LEU A 106 -27.72 15.43 -27.14
N PRO A 107 -28.86 15.02 -26.55
CA PRO A 107 -29.15 13.61 -26.32
C PRO A 107 -29.08 12.73 -27.58
N HIS A 108 -29.52 13.26 -28.73
CA HIS A 108 -29.47 12.53 -30.00
C HIS A 108 -28.03 12.36 -30.53
N GLN A 109 -27.11 13.29 -30.22
CA GLN A 109 -25.70 13.18 -30.60
C GLN A 109 -25.02 12.06 -29.81
N VAL A 110 -25.33 11.96 -28.51
CA VAL A 110 -24.84 10.86 -27.67
C VAL A 110 -25.37 9.52 -28.16
N ASP A 111 -26.66 9.43 -28.48
CA ASP A 111 -27.28 8.21 -29.01
C ASP A 111 -26.69 7.80 -30.36
N ALA A 112 -26.54 8.74 -31.30
CA ALA A 112 -25.91 8.49 -32.60
C ALA A 112 -24.51 7.87 -32.45
N VAL A 113 -23.67 8.41 -31.56
CA VAL A 113 -22.31 7.91 -31.37
C VAL A 113 -22.29 6.60 -30.59
N TYR A 114 -22.83 6.57 -29.38
CA TYR A 114 -22.65 5.44 -28.47
C TYR A 114 -23.51 4.22 -28.82
N ARG A 115 -24.70 4.43 -29.38
CA ARG A 115 -25.62 3.34 -29.70
C ARG A 115 -25.49 2.84 -31.13
N HIS A 116 -25.15 3.71 -32.07
CA HIS A 116 -25.13 3.36 -33.49
C HIS A 116 -23.73 3.28 -34.11
N ILE A 117 -22.81 4.18 -33.76
CA ILE A 117 -21.48 4.23 -34.39
C ILE A 117 -20.46 3.32 -33.66
N LEU A 118 -20.28 3.48 -32.34
CA LEU A 118 -19.25 2.75 -31.58
C LEU A 118 -19.40 1.23 -31.58
N PRO A 119 -20.61 0.63 -31.61
CA PRO A 119 -20.75 -0.83 -31.66
C PRO A 119 -20.32 -1.46 -33.00
N LEU A 120 -20.13 -0.66 -34.06
CA LEU A 120 -19.74 -1.18 -35.36
C LEU A 120 -18.28 -1.67 -35.32
N PRO A 121 -17.99 -2.93 -35.70
CA PRO A 121 -16.63 -3.48 -35.67
C PRO A 121 -15.68 -2.76 -36.64
N ARG A 122 -16.25 -2.10 -37.66
CA ARG A 122 -15.55 -1.20 -38.58
C ARG A 122 -16.43 0.02 -38.81
N ILE A 123 -15.96 1.18 -38.36
CA ILE A 123 -16.68 2.45 -38.51
C ILE A 123 -16.65 2.86 -40.00
N ARG A 124 -17.76 2.59 -40.70
CA ARG A 124 -18.05 3.07 -42.07
C ARG A 124 -19.42 3.73 -42.03
N PHE A 125 -19.46 4.92 -41.44
CA PHE A 125 -20.70 5.62 -41.12
C PHE A 125 -20.60 7.07 -41.59
N LEU A 126 -21.70 7.61 -42.12
CA LEU A 126 -21.84 9.03 -42.44
C LEU A 126 -22.76 9.65 -41.39
N LEU A 127 -22.21 10.51 -40.54
CA LEU A 127 -23.01 11.33 -39.62
C LEU A 127 -23.32 12.65 -40.32
N ALA A 128 -24.55 12.79 -40.82
CA ALA A 128 -25.04 13.98 -41.50
C ALA A 128 -25.90 14.81 -40.54
N ASP A 129 -25.28 15.26 -39.44
CA ASP A 129 -25.91 16.18 -38.47
C ASP A 129 -25.75 17.63 -38.95
N ASP A 130 -26.75 18.48 -38.72
CA ASP A 130 -26.74 19.86 -39.19
C ASP A 130 -25.76 20.71 -38.37
N PRO A 131 -24.81 21.45 -38.99
CA PRO A 131 -23.87 22.28 -38.25
C PRO A 131 -24.56 23.54 -37.70
N GLY A 132 -24.43 23.79 -36.40
CA GLY A 132 -24.84 25.07 -35.78
C GLY A 132 -26.02 25.02 -34.81
N LEU A 133 -26.35 23.86 -34.26
CA LEU A 133 -27.11 23.76 -33.01
C LEU A 133 -26.21 23.92 -31.79
#